data_AF-A0AA39YN52-F1
#
_entry.id   AF-A0AA39YN52-F1
#
_cell.length_a   1.000
_cell.length_b   1.000
_cell.length_c   1.000
_cell.angle_alpha   90.00
_cell.angle_beta   90.00
_cell.angle_gamma   90.00
#
_symmetry.space_group_name_H-M   'P 1'
#
loop_
_entity.id
_entity.type
_entity.pdbx_description
1 polymer ?
#
loop_
_entity_poly.entity_id
_entity_poly.type
_entity_poly.pdbx_seq_one_letter_code
_entity_poly.pdbx_strand_id
1 'polypeptide(L)'
;MAPETVLSVLSRRNPTPRPRSIGPAPNSFNKEWLDFDNWAPWSEFAAKKLRALYKGVVDAPWKDAYVEPRLSEFDTTYGDEDGFEHQILSRSTIPAVNAALTQAQRLCKHLPLLHLGRRGRCRYGEDGRIHPDWVLVNSIDFMSDERFASIMPGDTKLSARWQPDLCLTNREQWKHRRMKEMRMMRTRTMAMTQGRRRRRWKG
;
A
#
# COMPACT_ATOMS: atom_id res chain seq x y z
N MET A 1 -5.89 9.86 -30.53
CA MET A 1 -5.18 9.34 -29.35
C MET A 1 -6.09 8.33 -28.65
N ALA A 2 -5.58 7.18 -28.21
CA ALA A 2 -6.39 6.25 -27.43
C ALA A 2 -6.79 6.93 -26.10
N PRO A 3 -8.01 6.71 -25.59
CA PRO A 3 -8.42 7.27 -24.31
C PRO A 3 -7.53 6.73 -23.19
N GLU A 4 -7.17 7.59 -22.24
CA GLU A 4 -6.44 7.15 -21.05
C GLU A 4 -7.30 6.19 -20.23
N THR A 5 -6.66 5.19 -19.64
CA THR A 5 -7.30 4.20 -18.76
C THR A 5 -6.72 4.30 -17.35
N VAL A 6 -7.41 3.75 -16.36
CA VAL A 6 -6.88 3.66 -14.99
C VAL A 6 -5.52 2.95 -14.99
N LEU A 7 -5.38 1.86 -15.74
CA LEU A 7 -4.12 1.13 -15.86
C LEU A 7 -3.03 1.98 -16.51
N SER A 8 -3.32 2.70 -17.60
CA SER A 8 -2.29 3.49 -18.28
C SER A 8 -1.78 4.62 -17.41
N VAL A 9 -2.64 5.26 -16.61
CA VAL A 9 -2.26 6.32 -15.66
C VAL A 9 -1.41 5.73 -14.53
N LEU A 10 -1.84 4.63 -13.91
CA LEU A 10 -1.10 3.99 -12.81
C LEU A 10 0.18 3.29 -13.26
N SER A 11 0.34 3.03 -14.56
CA SER A 11 1.54 2.45 -15.14
C SER A 11 2.54 3.51 -15.62
N ARG A 12 2.23 4.80 -15.46
CA ARG A 12 3.19 5.87 -15.74
C ARG A 12 4.41 5.71 -14.83
N ARG A 13 5.55 6.18 -15.34
CA ARG A 13 6.80 6.11 -14.60
C ARG A 13 6.71 7.05 -13.39
N ASN A 14 6.81 6.49 -12.19
CA ASN A 14 6.94 7.30 -10.97
C ASN A 14 8.17 8.22 -11.04
N PRO A 15 8.15 9.38 -10.36
CA PRO A 15 9.32 10.24 -10.22
C PRO A 15 10.52 9.43 -9.73
N THR A 16 11.70 9.66 -10.34
CA THR A 16 12.91 8.94 -9.94
C THR A 16 13.47 9.58 -8.66
N PRO A 17 13.45 8.88 -7.51
CA PRO A 17 13.91 9.45 -6.25
C PRO A 17 15.43 9.63 -6.25
N ARG A 18 15.92 10.72 -5.66
CA ARG A 18 17.35 11.04 -5.53
C ARG A 18 17.75 11.17 -4.05
N PRO A 19 18.04 10.04 -3.37
CA PRO A 19 18.46 10.09 -1.97
C PRO A 19 19.84 10.76 -1.84
N ARG A 20 20.00 11.70 -0.91
CA ARG A 20 21.31 12.34 -0.61
C ARG A 20 22.06 11.72 0.57
N SER A 21 21.32 11.30 1.61
CA SER A 21 21.93 10.92 2.90
C SER A 21 21.28 9.71 3.55
N ILE A 22 20.56 8.89 2.78
CA ILE A 22 19.94 7.68 3.33
C ILE A 22 20.99 6.57 3.38
N GLY A 23 21.66 6.49 4.53
CA GLY A 23 22.47 5.32 4.86
C GLY A 23 21.60 4.06 4.94
N PRO A 24 22.20 2.85 4.83
CA PRO A 24 21.47 1.61 5.01
C PRO A 24 20.94 1.52 6.45
N ALA A 25 19.67 1.84 6.64
CA ALA A 25 19.04 1.67 7.94
C ALA A 25 18.90 0.17 8.25
N PRO A 26 19.18 -0.28 9.49
CA PRO A 26 19.11 -1.68 9.85
C PRO A 26 17.72 -2.25 9.55
N ASN A 27 17.70 -3.49 9.06
CA ASN A 27 16.45 -4.22 8.93
C ASN A 27 15.90 -4.45 10.34
N SER A 28 14.65 -4.10 10.58
CA SER A 28 13.96 -4.54 11.80
C SER A 28 13.95 -6.06 11.80
N PHE A 29 14.62 -6.64 12.79
CA PHE A 29 14.70 -8.08 13.03
C PHE A 29 13.87 -8.40 14.29
N ASN A 30 13.13 -9.50 14.27
CA ASN A 30 12.49 -10.02 15.47
C ASN A 30 12.78 -11.52 15.53
N LYS A 31 13.33 -11.96 16.68
CA LYS A 31 13.74 -13.35 16.95
C LYS A 31 12.56 -14.33 17.01
N GLU A 32 11.33 -13.84 17.15
CA GLU A 32 10.09 -14.63 17.20
C GLU A 32 9.46 -14.88 15.81
N TRP A 33 10.15 -14.47 14.75
CA TRP A 33 9.73 -14.81 13.40
C TRP A 33 9.92 -16.30 13.17
N LEU A 34 8.81 -16.98 12.90
CA LEU A 34 8.82 -18.39 12.54
C LEU A 34 9.53 -18.55 11.18
N ASP A 35 10.47 -19.48 11.10
CA ASP A 35 11.00 -19.94 9.82
C ASP A 35 9.88 -20.68 9.06
N PHE A 36 9.79 -20.43 7.77
CA PHE A 36 8.84 -21.07 6.88
C PHE A 36 9.61 -21.87 5.83
N ASP A 37 9.57 -23.19 5.93
CA ASP A 37 10.35 -24.08 5.03
C ASP A 37 9.65 -24.36 3.69
N ASN A 38 8.35 -24.07 3.57
CA ASN A 38 7.53 -24.48 2.43
C ASN A 38 7.07 -23.32 1.54
N TRP A 39 8.02 -22.52 1.06
CA TRP A 39 7.73 -21.46 0.09
C TRP A 39 7.35 -22.04 -1.26
N ALA A 40 6.07 -21.97 -1.60
CA ALA A 40 5.58 -22.24 -2.95
C ALA A 40 5.35 -20.91 -3.70
N PRO A 41 5.76 -20.81 -4.98
CA PRO A 41 5.35 -19.69 -5.83
C PRO A 41 3.83 -19.60 -5.89
N TRP A 42 3.27 -18.43 -5.58
CA TRP A 42 1.83 -18.20 -5.69
C TRP A 42 1.46 -17.93 -7.16
N SER A 43 1.38 -18.99 -7.97
CA SER A 43 1.14 -18.95 -9.43
C SER A 43 -0.20 -18.34 -9.83
N GLU A 44 -1.12 -18.17 -8.88
CA GLU A 44 -2.39 -17.48 -9.06
C GLU A 44 -2.26 -15.96 -8.94
N PHE A 45 -1.26 -15.48 -8.20
CA PHE A 45 -0.97 -14.06 -8.03
C PHE A 45 -0.09 -13.53 -9.18
N ALA A 46 -0.60 -13.65 -10.40
CA ALA A 46 0.06 -13.19 -11.62
C ALA A 46 -0.64 -11.94 -12.18
N ALA A 47 0.14 -10.98 -12.71
CA ALA A 47 -0.40 -9.73 -13.26
C ALA A 47 -1.50 -9.97 -14.32
N LYS A 48 -1.32 -10.97 -15.19
CA LYS A 48 -2.34 -11.36 -16.19
C LYS A 48 -3.67 -11.78 -15.55
N LYS A 49 -3.61 -12.56 -14.47
CA LYS A 49 -4.81 -13.03 -13.74
C LYS A 49 -5.48 -11.87 -12.99
N LEU A 50 -4.69 -11.05 -12.29
CA LEU A 50 -5.21 -9.85 -11.60
C LEU A 50 -5.87 -8.88 -12.58
N ARG A 51 -5.24 -8.61 -13.73
CA ARG A 51 -5.83 -7.76 -14.78
C ARG A 51 -7.11 -8.36 -15.34
N ALA A 52 -7.19 -9.68 -15.53
CA ALA A 52 -8.42 -10.33 -15.98
C ALA A 52 -9.58 -10.15 -14.99
N LEU A 53 -9.31 -10.25 -13.68
CA LEU A 53 -10.31 -10.05 -12.63
C LEU A 53 -10.82 -8.60 -12.58
N TYR A 54 -9.92 -7.62 -12.70
CA TYR A 54 -10.26 -6.21 -12.56
C TYR A 54 -10.39 -5.48 -13.90
N LYS A 55 -10.47 -6.21 -15.02
CA LYS A 55 -10.41 -5.66 -16.38
C LYS A 55 -11.40 -4.52 -16.60
N GLY A 56 -12.65 -4.72 -16.16
CA GLY A 56 -13.73 -3.73 -16.30
C GLY A 56 -13.49 -2.42 -15.54
N VAL A 57 -12.57 -2.40 -14.58
CA VAL A 57 -12.16 -1.19 -13.85
C VAL A 57 -10.86 -0.62 -14.43
N VAL A 58 -9.84 -1.47 -14.59
CA VAL A 58 -8.49 -1.00 -14.93
C VAL A 58 -8.35 -0.58 -16.39
N ASP A 59 -9.10 -1.21 -17.30
CA ASP A 59 -9.11 -0.85 -18.73
C ASP A 59 -10.21 0.19 -19.06
N ALA A 60 -10.96 0.67 -18.06
CA ALA A 60 -12.02 1.65 -18.28
C ALA A 60 -11.44 3.02 -18.70
N PRO A 61 -12.05 3.70 -19.68
CA PRO A 61 -11.66 5.06 -20.04
C PRO A 61 -11.79 6.03 -18.87
N TRP A 62 -10.79 6.89 -18.69
CA TRP A 62 -10.73 7.90 -17.64
C TRP A 62 -10.59 9.28 -18.28
N LYS A 63 -11.73 9.98 -18.42
CA LYS A 63 -11.81 11.28 -19.12
C LYS A 63 -11.02 12.38 -18.42
N ASP A 64 -11.09 12.43 -17.09
CA ASP A 64 -10.42 13.43 -16.25
C ASP A 64 -9.33 12.76 -15.43
N ALA A 65 -8.40 12.11 -16.12
CA ALA A 65 -7.28 11.40 -15.50
C ALA A 65 -6.44 12.34 -14.64
N TYR A 66 -5.90 11.81 -13.54
CA TYR A 66 -4.98 12.57 -12.70
C TYR A 66 -3.77 13.03 -13.53
N VAL A 67 -3.53 14.33 -13.48
CA VAL A 67 -2.35 14.96 -14.09
C VAL A 67 -1.29 15.06 -12.99
N GLU A 68 -0.18 14.35 -13.20
CA GLU A 68 0.93 14.38 -12.26
C GLU A 68 1.50 15.80 -12.17
N PRO A 69 1.82 16.28 -10.96
CA PRO A 69 2.46 17.57 -10.81
C PRO A 69 3.88 17.50 -11.37
N ARG A 70 4.33 18.62 -11.93
CA ARG A 70 5.74 18.79 -12.24
C ARG A 70 6.53 18.87 -10.94
N LEU A 71 7.45 17.94 -10.75
CA LEU A 71 8.41 17.96 -9.64
C LEU A 71 9.73 18.51 -10.17
N SER A 72 10.30 19.47 -9.45
CA SER A 72 11.65 19.97 -9.71
C SER A 72 12.70 18.93 -9.31
N GLU A 73 13.94 19.14 -9.73
CA GLU A 73 15.05 18.29 -9.30
C GLU A 73 15.21 18.26 -7.77
N PHE A 74 15.01 19.40 -7.11
CA PHE A 74 15.03 19.50 -5.65
C PHE A 74 13.87 18.77 -4.99
N ASP A 75 12.67 18.78 -5.59
CA ASP A 75 11.52 18.02 -5.08
C ASP A 75 11.75 16.50 -5.12
N THR A 76 12.62 16.02 -6.01
CA THR A 76 13.00 14.60 -6.08
C THR A 76 14.16 14.24 -5.16
N THR A 77 14.77 15.22 -4.49
CA THR A 77 15.95 15.06 -3.66
C THR A 77 15.57 15.04 -2.18
N TYR A 78 15.91 13.97 -1.46
CA TYR A 78 15.48 13.80 -0.06
C TYR A 78 16.61 13.28 0.83
N GLY A 79 16.59 13.71 2.09
CA GLY A 79 17.60 13.37 3.10
C GLY A 79 17.22 12.20 4.01
N ASP A 80 15.92 11.99 4.22
CA ASP A 80 15.37 11.02 5.17
C ASP A 80 14.01 10.48 4.70
N GLU A 81 13.40 9.61 5.52
CA GLU A 81 12.12 8.97 5.22
C GLU A 81 10.97 9.96 5.12
N ASP A 82 11.00 11.03 5.92
CA ASP A 82 9.96 12.06 5.96
C ASP A 82 10.01 12.97 4.72
N GLY A 83 11.20 13.33 4.26
CA GLY A 83 11.41 14.07 3.02
C GLY A 83 10.90 13.30 1.80
N PHE A 84 11.18 11.99 1.71
CA PHE A 84 10.66 11.16 0.62
C PHE A 84 9.12 11.18 0.56
N GLU A 85 8.50 11.00 1.72
CA GLU A 85 7.05 11.02 1.83
C GLU A 85 6.48 12.35 1.33
N HIS A 86 6.96 13.45 1.87
CA HIS A 86 6.31 14.74 1.71
C HIS A 86 6.61 15.37 0.35
N GLN A 87 7.82 15.15 -0.17
CA GLN A 87 8.27 15.78 -1.41
C GLN A 87 7.86 14.97 -2.65
N ILE A 88 7.78 13.64 -2.54
CA ILE A 88 7.49 12.76 -3.68
C ILE A 88 6.14 12.06 -3.53
N LEU A 89 5.97 11.21 -2.52
CA LEU A 89 4.80 10.33 -2.45
C LEU A 89 3.48 11.08 -2.27
N SER A 90 3.44 12.02 -1.33
CA SER A 90 2.24 12.80 -1.00
C SER A 90 1.85 13.75 -2.13
N ARG A 91 2.80 14.15 -2.98
CA ARG A 91 2.58 15.10 -4.08
C ARG A 91 2.24 14.42 -5.39
N SER A 92 2.86 13.28 -5.69
CA SER A 92 2.71 12.59 -6.99
C SER A 92 1.94 11.27 -6.85
N THR A 93 2.50 10.30 -6.14
CA THR A 93 2.03 8.91 -6.20
C THR A 93 0.69 8.70 -5.49
N ILE A 94 0.57 9.17 -4.25
CA ILE A 94 -0.65 8.98 -3.43
C ILE A 94 -1.87 9.65 -4.08
N PRO A 95 -1.79 10.91 -4.56
CA PRO A 95 -2.92 11.53 -5.26
C PRO A 95 -3.37 10.76 -6.51
N ALA A 96 -2.43 10.25 -7.32
CA ALA A 96 -2.76 9.43 -8.49
C ALA A 96 -3.53 8.15 -8.10
N VAL A 97 -3.08 7.47 -7.05
CA VAL A 97 -3.75 6.28 -6.49
C VAL A 97 -5.15 6.63 -5.97
N ASN A 98 -5.31 7.71 -5.20
CA ASN A 98 -6.60 8.13 -4.67
C ASN A 98 -7.59 8.56 -5.77
N ALA A 99 -7.10 9.19 -6.83
CA ALA A 99 -7.90 9.54 -7.99
C ALA A 99 -8.38 8.26 -8.71
N ALA A 100 -7.53 7.25 -8.83
CA ALA A 100 -7.90 5.96 -9.40
C ALA A 100 -8.91 5.19 -8.52
N LEU A 101 -8.76 5.22 -7.20
CA LEU A 101 -9.74 4.64 -6.26
C LEU A 101 -11.11 5.33 -6.37
N THR A 102 -11.11 6.65 -6.52
CA THR A 102 -12.34 7.42 -6.78
C THR A 102 -12.99 7.00 -8.10
N GLN A 103 -12.19 6.84 -9.16
CA GLN A 103 -12.70 6.37 -10.45
C GLN A 103 -13.26 4.94 -10.36
N ALA A 104 -12.59 4.05 -9.64
CA ALA A 104 -13.07 2.70 -9.40
C ALA A 104 -14.41 2.69 -8.64
N GLN A 105 -14.58 3.54 -7.64
CA GLN A 105 -15.86 3.68 -6.92
C GLN A 105 -17.00 4.15 -7.84
N ARG A 106 -16.73 5.09 -8.76
CA ARG A 106 -17.73 5.55 -9.73
C ARG A 106 -18.21 4.44 -10.66
N LEU A 107 -17.31 3.55 -11.06
CA LEU A 107 -17.60 2.38 -11.90
C LEU A 107 -18.30 1.28 -11.10
N CYS A 108 -17.88 1.07 -9.85
CA CYS A 108 -18.38 0.05 -8.95
C CYS A 108 -19.16 0.68 -7.79
N LYS A 109 -20.34 1.28 -8.09
CA LYS A 109 -21.15 2.05 -7.13
C LYS A 109 -21.52 1.34 -5.82
N HIS A 110 -21.46 0.01 -5.80
CA HIS A 110 -21.74 -0.81 -4.63
C HIS A 110 -20.55 -0.92 -3.65
N LEU A 111 -19.37 -0.45 -4.04
CA LEU A 111 -18.17 -0.44 -3.19
C LEU A 111 -18.06 0.89 -2.43
N PRO A 112 -17.52 0.86 -1.20
CA PRO A 112 -17.22 2.09 -0.46
C PRO A 112 -16.13 2.90 -1.17
N LEU A 113 -16.12 4.21 -0.92
CA LEU A 113 -14.99 5.04 -1.33
C LEU A 113 -13.78 4.67 -0.48
N LEU A 114 -12.69 4.30 -1.14
CA LEU A 114 -11.42 4.00 -0.50
C LEU A 114 -10.49 5.21 -0.60
N HIS A 115 -9.66 5.40 0.43
CA HIS A 115 -8.68 6.48 0.45
C HIS A 115 -7.37 6.00 1.10
N LEU A 116 -6.27 6.12 0.37
CA LEU A 116 -4.91 5.93 0.87
C LEU A 116 -4.41 7.25 1.46
N GLY A 117 -3.95 7.25 2.70
CA GLY A 117 -3.45 8.45 3.37
C GLY A 117 -2.47 8.15 4.49
N ARG A 118 -2.10 9.18 5.25
CA ARG A 118 -1.20 9.04 6.40
C ARG A 118 -1.92 8.50 7.63
N ARG A 119 -1.12 7.96 8.56
CA ARG A 119 -1.55 7.39 9.86
C ARG A 119 -2.57 8.20 10.66
N GLY A 120 -2.55 9.53 10.57
CA GLY A 120 -3.39 10.42 11.37
C GLY A 120 -4.89 10.19 11.22
N ARG A 121 -5.32 9.48 10.18
CA ARG A 121 -6.73 9.12 9.96
C ARG A 121 -7.23 7.95 10.79
N CYS A 122 -6.35 7.21 11.46
CA CYS A 122 -6.71 6.00 12.19
C CYS A 122 -6.23 6.03 13.65
N ARG A 123 -6.88 5.26 14.51
CA ARG A 123 -6.41 4.98 15.87
C ARG A 123 -5.64 3.66 15.89
N TYR A 124 -4.53 3.64 16.60
CA TYR A 124 -3.63 2.49 16.67
C TYR A 124 -3.24 2.25 18.12
N GLY A 125 -3.70 1.12 18.68
CA GLY A 125 -3.30 0.62 19.99
C GLY A 125 -3.37 1.65 21.12
N GLU A 126 -2.79 1.27 22.26
CA GLU A 126 -2.47 2.20 23.35
C GLU A 126 -1.01 2.68 23.25
N ASP A 127 -0.14 1.89 22.61
CA ASP A 127 1.25 2.26 22.38
C ASP A 127 1.37 3.20 21.17
N GLY A 128 1.51 4.50 21.48
CA GLY A 128 1.70 5.59 20.51
C GLY A 128 2.97 5.49 19.67
N ARG A 129 3.82 4.48 19.88
CA ARG A 129 5.10 4.29 19.16
C ARG A 129 4.97 3.36 17.95
N ILE A 130 3.89 2.56 17.86
CA ILE A 130 3.75 1.54 16.82
C ILE A 130 2.60 1.91 15.90
N HIS A 131 2.90 2.68 14.86
CA HIS A 131 1.93 3.13 13.86
C HIS A 131 2.46 2.89 12.45
N PRO A 132 1.61 2.45 11.50
CA PRO A 132 2.02 2.34 10.11
C PRO A 132 2.20 3.73 9.51
N ASP A 133 3.06 3.86 8.50
CA ASP A 133 3.28 5.15 7.82
C ASP A 133 2.03 5.56 7.00
N TRP A 134 1.45 4.58 6.30
CA TRP A 134 0.23 4.76 5.51
C TRP A 134 -0.95 3.95 6.04
N VAL A 135 -2.13 4.35 5.59
CA VAL A 135 -3.40 3.72 5.91
C VAL A 135 -4.28 3.73 4.67
N LEU A 136 -5.00 2.64 4.46
CA LEU A 136 -6.10 2.58 3.51
C LEU A 136 -7.36 2.55 4.34
N VAL A 137 -8.25 3.51 4.12
CA VAL A 137 -9.52 3.62 4.85
C VAL A 137 -10.67 3.48 3.87
N ASN A 138 -11.82 3.07 4.38
CA ASN A 138 -13.07 3.10 3.62
C ASN A 138 -14.02 4.13 4.26
N SER A 139 -14.92 4.70 3.44
CA SER A 139 -15.83 5.76 3.87
C SER A 139 -16.95 5.31 4.82
N ILE A 140 -17.13 4.01 5.05
CA ILE A 140 -18.24 3.45 5.83
C ILE A 140 -17.81 3.14 7.27
N ASP A 141 -16.58 2.67 7.46
CA ASP A 141 -16.02 2.29 8.76
C ASP A 141 -15.47 3.50 9.51
N PHE A 142 -16.31 4.51 9.69
CA PHE A 142 -16.05 5.66 10.54
C PHE A 142 -16.34 5.29 12.00
N MET A 143 -15.32 5.42 12.84
CA MET A 143 -15.38 5.11 14.26
C MET A 143 -15.91 6.31 15.05
N SER A 144 -16.39 6.03 16.26
CA SER A 144 -17.01 7.04 17.16
C SER A 144 -16.05 8.15 17.61
N ASP A 145 -14.75 8.00 17.41
CA ASP A 145 -13.71 8.98 17.77
C ASP A 145 -13.26 9.85 16.59
N GLU A 146 -14.13 10.00 15.59
CA GLU A 146 -13.88 10.74 14.34
C GLU A 146 -12.73 10.19 13.48
N ARG A 147 -12.35 8.93 13.69
CA ARG A 147 -11.27 8.26 12.96
C ARG A 147 -11.80 7.09 12.14
N PHE A 148 -11.00 6.63 11.20
CA PHE A 148 -11.33 5.47 10.37
C PHE A 148 -10.61 4.21 10.85
N ALA A 149 -11.22 3.05 10.60
CA ALA A 149 -10.51 1.78 10.67
C ALA A 149 -9.61 1.59 9.43
N SER A 150 -8.31 1.37 9.63
CA SER A 150 -7.40 1.03 8.54
C SER A 150 -7.69 -0.38 8.03
N ILE A 151 -7.97 -0.54 6.75
CA ILE A 151 -8.10 -1.83 6.06
C ILE A 151 -6.82 -2.27 5.35
N MET A 152 -5.76 -1.45 5.39
CA MET A 152 -4.48 -1.78 4.74
C MET A 152 -3.81 -2.99 5.41
N PRO A 153 -3.36 -3.99 4.65
CA PRO A 153 -2.56 -5.07 5.20
C PRO A 153 -1.09 -4.65 5.36
N GLY A 154 -0.50 -4.93 6.53
CA GLY A 154 0.96 -4.91 6.70
C GLY A 154 1.59 -3.58 7.12
N ASP A 155 2.92 -3.64 7.28
CA ASP A 155 3.82 -2.56 7.65
C ASP A 155 4.44 -1.99 6.37
N THR A 156 4.28 -0.70 6.14
CA THR A 156 4.71 -0.06 4.88
C THR A 156 6.13 0.46 5.02
N LYS A 157 7.13 -0.35 4.68
CA LYS A 157 8.51 0.14 4.63
C LYS A 157 8.83 0.78 3.27
N LEU A 158 9.62 1.86 3.31
CA LEU A 158 10.06 2.58 2.12
C LEU A 158 10.70 1.72 1.03
N SER A 159 10.41 2.11 -0.22
CA SER A 159 10.94 1.52 -1.44
C SER A 159 12.45 1.73 -1.64
N ALA A 160 13.09 2.66 -0.91
CA ALA A 160 14.56 2.76 -0.87
C ALA A 160 15.22 1.45 -0.41
N ARG A 161 14.44 0.56 0.24
CA ARG A 161 14.87 -0.78 0.63
C ARG A 161 14.37 -1.87 -0.35
N TRP A 162 13.55 -1.55 -1.33
CA TRP A 162 13.03 -2.46 -2.36
C TRP A 162 13.57 -2.06 -3.72
N GLN A 163 14.72 -2.62 -4.08
CA GLN A 163 15.13 -2.66 -5.48
C GLN A 163 14.39 -3.83 -6.15
N PRO A 164 13.73 -3.64 -7.32
CA PRO A 164 13.05 -4.72 -8.03
C PRO A 164 13.99 -5.90 -8.31
N ASP A 165 15.26 -5.58 -8.48
CA ASP A 165 16.38 -6.47 -8.78
C ASP A 165 17.00 -7.06 -7.51
N LEU A 166 16.50 -6.73 -6.30
CA LEU A 166 17.02 -7.25 -5.04
C LEU A 166 16.92 -8.78 -4.94
N CYS A 167 15.91 -9.39 -5.57
CA CYS A 167 15.83 -10.85 -5.66
C CYS A 167 16.98 -11.45 -6.49
N LEU A 168 17.52 -10.70 -7.43
CA LEU A 168 18.61 -11.07 -8.31
C LEU A 168 19.98 -10.77 -7.68
N THR A 169 20.07 -9.66 -6.93
CA THR A 169 21.34 -9.17 -6.36
C THR A 169 21.58 -9.63 -4.91
N ASN A 170 20.54 -9.88 -4.12
CA ASN A 170 20.66 -10.33 -2.72
C ASN A 170 19.44 -11.15 -2.25
N ARG A 171 19.44 -12.44 -2.60
CA ARG A 171 18.34 -13.39 -2.35
C ARG A 171 18.00 -13.58 -0.87
N GLU A 172 18.99 -13.59 0.02
CA GLU A 172 18.77 -13.76 1.46
C GLU A 172 18.10 -12.54 2.09
N GLN A 173 18.54 -11.34 1.71
CA GLN A 173 17.88 -10.09 2.12
C GLN A 173 16.45 -10.00 1.55
N TRP A 174 16.23 -10.51 0.33
CA TRP A 174 14.90 -10.57 -0.30
C TRP A 174 13.94 -11.54 0.43
N LYS A 175 14.40 -12.75 0.79
CA LYS A 175 13.61 -13.74 1.56
C LYS A 175 13.16 -13.18 2.92
N HIS A 176 14.07 -12.52 3.62
CA HIS A 176 13.81 -11.92 4.92
C HIS A 176 12.69 -10.85 4.87
N ARG A 177 12.61 -10.08 3.77
CA ARG A 177 11.58 -9.04 3.57
C ARG A 177 10.18 -9.63 3.33
N ARG A 178 10.10 -10.68 2.52
CA ARG A 178 8.83 -11.38 2.17
C ARG A 178 8.18 -12.09 3.36
N MET A 179 8.97 -12.69 4.25
CA MET A 179 8.47 -13.37 5.46
C MET A 179 7.68 -12.43 6.38
N LYS A 180 8.10 -11.16 6.47
CA LYS A 180 7.47 -10.15 7.32
C LYS A 180 6.05 -9.77 6.87
N GLU A 181 5.83 -9.63 5.56
CA GLU A 181 4.55 -9.14 5.01
C GLU A 181 3.40 -10.17 5.11
N MET A 182 3.68 -11.45 4.84
CA MET A 182 2.63 -12.47 4.77
C MET A 182 2.05 -12.87 6.13
N ARG A 183 2.82 -12.80 7.22
CA ARG A 183 2.29 -13.10 8.55
C ARG A 183 1.30 -12.03 9.02
N MET A 184 1.54 -10.75 8.71
CA MET A 184 0.59 -9.67 9.01
C MET A 184 -0.75 -9.82 8.27
N MET A 185 -0.74 -10.37 7.05
CA MET A 185 -1.98 -10.70 6.34
C MET A 185 -2.77 -11.82 7.05
N ARG A 186 -2.11 -12.85 7.61
CA ARG A 186 -2.76 -13.98 8.29
C ARG A 186 -3.30 -13.67 9.69
N THR A 187 -2.61 -12.86 10.50
CA THR A 187 -3.08 -12.53 11.87
C THR A 187 -4.41 -11.78 11.85
N ARG A 188 -4.67 -10.99 10.79
CA ARG A 188 -5.93 -10.27 10.59
C ARG A 188 -7.08 -11.18 10.13
N THR A 189 -6.81 -12.17 9.29
CA THR A 189 -7.83 -13.16 8.90
C THR A 189 -8.31 -13.94 10.12
N MET A 190 -7.41 -14.33 11.03
CA MET A 190 -7.81 -15.00 12.29
C MET A 190 -8.57 -14.06 13.24
N ALA A 191 -8.14 -12.80 13.39
CA ALA A 191 -8.82 -11.83 14.26
C ALA A 191 -10.24 -11.46 13.75
N MET A 192 -10.44 -11.32 12.44
CA MET A 192 -11.77 -11.10 11.85
C MET A 192 -12.69 -12.33 11.99
N THR A 193 -12.13 -13.55 11.92
CA THR A 193 -12.89 -14.79 12.05
C THR A 193 -13.33 -15.03 13.50
N GLN A 194 -12.48 -14.69 14.48
CA GLN A 194 -12.85 -14.74 15.90
C GLN A 194 -13.83 -13.63 16.31
N GLY A 195 -13.69 -12.43 15.74
CA GLY A 195 -14.63 -11.32 15.98
C GLY A 195 -16.06 -11.59 15.47
N ARG A 196 -16.20 -12.29 14.33
CA ARG A 196 -17.51 -12.73 13.82
C ARG A 196 -18.16 -13.82 14.67
N ARG A 197 -17.38 -14.74 15.25
CA ARG A 197 -17.92 -15.77 16.16
C ARG A 197 -18.46 -15.20 17.48
N ARG A 198 -17.81 -14.17 18.04
CA ARG A 198 -18.27 -13.55 19.29
C ARG A 198 -19.56 -12.73 19.18
N ARG A 199 -19.90 -12.21 17.99
CA ARG A 199 -21.18 -11.48 17.78
C ARG A 199 -22.40 -12.39 17.57
N ARG A 200 -22.20 -13.70 17.38
CA ARG A 200 -23.30 -14.67 17.14
C ARG A 200 -23.82 -15.33 18.42
N TRP A 201 -23.26 -14.99 19.58
CA TRP A 201 -23.60 -15.57 20.89
C TRP A 201 -24.11 -14.52 21.90
N LYS A 202 -24.59 -13.37 21.39
CA LYS A 202 -25.29 -12.34 22.17
C LYS A 202 -26.46 -11.79 21.36
N GLY A 203 -27.33 -12.68 20.93
CA GLY A 203 -28.64 -12.39 20.33
C GLY A 203 -29.65 -13.35 20.91
#